data_AF-A0A960LDD6-F1
#
_entry.id   AF-A0A960LDD6-F1
#
_cell.length_a   1.000
_cell.length_b   1.000
_cell.length_c   1.000
_cell.angle_alpha   90.00
_cell.angle_beta   90.00
_cell.angle_gamma   90.00
#
_symmetry.space_group_name_H-M   'P 1'
#
loop_
_entity.id
_entity.type
_entity.pdbx_description
1 polymer ?
#
loop_
_entity_poly.entity_id
_entity_poly.type
_entity_poly.pdbx_seq_one_letter_code
_entity_poly.pdbx_strand_id
1 'polypeptide(L)'
;MSLDPTQCKFGKWYAAFETDDPKLRVLLQQAVIPHAKIHELGKTAIELGKSGKKAEAQALIEEHRGTTLSRLVTLLNEAIQQVKDTTRQVVIVLSGDGGLVGICVDSLHSVVQINEQEVQHPDTVGGLKHYEAILGYWPHSQSGVVTCLLDVEKLYPSLSIAEVQ
;
A
#
# COMPACT_ATOMS: atom_id res chain seq x y z
N MET A 1 0.55 -7.31 30.03
CA MET A 1 1.18 -7.36 28.69
C MET A 1 2.01 -8.62 28.65
N SER A 2 1.82 -9.50 27.65
CA SER A 2 2.65 -10.71 27.52
C SER A 2 4.11 -10.31 27.30
N LEU A 3 5.06 -11.01 27.93
CA LEU A 3 6.49 -10.86 27.63
C LEU A 3 6.95 -11.84 26.54
N ASP A 4 6.06 -12.71 26.08
CA ASP A 4 6.29 -13.55 24.90
C ASP A 4 5.81 -12.78 23.64
N PRO A 5 6.71 -12.54 22.66
CA PRO A 5 6.37 -11.83 21.44
C PRO A 5 5.31 -12.55 20.59
N THR A 6 5.23 -13.87 20.64
CA THR A 6 4.24 -14.63 19.86
C THR A 6 2.85 -14.61 20.49
N GLN A 7 2.77 -14.33 21.80
CA GLN A 7 1.52 -14.34 22.55
C GLN A 7 0.88 -12.96 22.72
N CYS A 8 1.57 -11.89 22.31
CA CYS A 8 0.97 -10.55 22.30
C CYS A 8 -0.06 -10.42 21.15
N LYS A 9 -0.91 -9.39 21.19
CA LYS A 9 -1.95 -9.17 20.17
C LYS A 9 -1.35 -9.08 18.76
N PHE A 10 -0.25 -8.35 18.62
CA PHE A 10 0.47 -8.20 17.35
C PHE A 10 1.04 -9.54 16.88
N GLY A 11 1.74 -10.28 17.75
CA GLY A 11 2.35 -11.57 17.39
C GLY A 11 1.33 -12.61 16.94
N LYS A 12 0.19 -12.71 17.64
CA LYS A 12 -0.91 -13.59 17.27
C LYS A 12 -1.53 -13.22 15.93
N TRP A 13 -1.72 -11.92 15.68
CA TRP A 13 -2.22 -11.43 14.40
C TRP A 13 -1.23 -11.71 13.27
N TYR A 14 0.05 -11.37 13.46
CA TYR A 14 1.09 -11.56 12.46
C TYR A 14 1.24 -13.03 12.04
N ALA A 15 1.12 -13.97 12.98
CA ALA A 15 1.21 -15.40 12.70
C ALA A 15 0.11 -15.93 11.77
N ALA A 16 -1.04 -15.27 11.71
CA ALA A 16 -2.17 -15.63 10.87
C ALA A 16 -2.38 -14.69 9.67
N PHE A 17 -1.55 -13.64 9.54
CA PHE A 17 -1.72 -12.62 8.53
C PHE A 17 -1.03 -13.00 7.22
N GLU A 18 -1.77 -12.89 6.12
CA GLU A 18 -1.26 -13.05 4.77
C GLU A 18 -1.54 -11.77 3.97
N THR A 19 -0.63 -11.44 3.07
CA THR A 19 -0.77 -10.31 2.13
C THR A 19 -0.08 -10.66 0.83
N ASP A 20 -0.62 -10.20 -0.29
CA ASP A 20 -0.01 -10.24 -1.61
C ASP A 20 0.92 -9.05 -1.86
N ASP A 21 0.67 -7.90 -1.22
CA ASP A 21 1.51 -6.69 -1.25
C ASP A 21 2.96 -6.98 -0.78
N PRO A 22 3.94 -7.01 -1.70
CA PRO A 22 5.32 -7.36 -1.38
C PRO A 22 5.97 -6.35 -0.43
N LYS A 23 5.60 -5.07 -0.52
CA LYS A 23 6.17 -4.00 0.29
C LYS A 23 5.64 -4.08 1.72
N LEU A 24 4.33 -4.30 1.89
CA LEU A 24 3.74 -4.53 3.21
C LEU A 24 4.36 -5.77 3.88
N ARG A 25 4.58 -6.85 3.12
CA ARG A 25 5.23 -8.07 3.62
C ARG A 25 6.62 -7.78 4.18
N VAL A 26 7.46 -7.06 3.44
CA VAL A 26 8.82 -6.72 3.87
C VAL A 26 8.81 -5.85 5.13
N LEU A 27 7.95 -4.83 5.19
CA LEU A 27 7.84 -3.95 6.36
C LEU A 27 7.46 -4.73 7.63
N LEU A 28 6.48 -5.64 7.54
CA LEU A 28 6.05 -6.46 8.67
C LEU A 28 7.13 -7.48 9.08
N GLN A 29 7.82 -8.10 8.12
CA GLN A 29 8.95 -9.01 8.40
C GLN A 29 10.09 -8.29 9.13
N GLN A 30 10.43 -7.08 8.71
CA GLN A 30 11.46 -6.26 9.36
C GLN A 30 11.06 -5.86 10.79
N ALA A 31 9.76 -5.76 11.09
CA ALA A 31 9.27 -5.42 12.43
C ALA A 31 9.42 -6.58 13.44
N VAL A 32 9.54 -7.84 12.98
CA VAL A 32 9.61 -9.03 13.84
C VAL A 32 10.79 -8.98 14.82
N ILE A 33 11.99 -8.67 14.31
CA ILE A 33 13.22 -8.65 15.11
C ILE A 33 13.17 -7.56 16.21
N PRO A 34 12.93 -6.27 15.90
CA PRO A 34 12.86 -5.25 16.94
C PRO A 34 11.68 -5.48 17.90
N HIS A 35 10.56 -6.03 17.44
CA HIS A 35 9.44 -6.42 18.32
C HIS A 35 9.86 -7.50 19.34
N ALA A 36 10.50 -8.58 18.90
CA ALA A 36 11.02 -9.62 19.79
C ALA A 36 12.01 -9.03 20.79
N LYS A 37 12.87 -8.10 20.35
CA LYS A 37 13.83 -7.43 21.23
C LYS A 37 13.15 -6.58 22.32
N ILE A 38 12.07 -5.86 22.00
CA ILE A 38 11.31 -5.11 23.03
C ILE A 38 10.74 -6.04 24.10
N HIS A 39 10.24 -7.22 23.72
CA HIS A 39 9.77 -8.22 24.68
C HIS A 39 10.88 -8.77 25.57
N GLU A 40 12.05 -9.06 25.00
CA GLU A 40 13.24 -9.47 25.74
C GLU A 40 13.69 -8.40 26.74
N LEU A 41 13.79 -7.14 26.29
CA LEU A 41 14.14 -5.99 27.13
C LEU A 41 13.15 -5.79 28.29
N GLY A 42 11.87 -6.03 28.03
CA GLY A 42 10.84 -6.01 29.07
C GLY A 42 11.08 -7.05 30.17
N LYS A 43 11.52 -8.27 29.81
CA LYS A 43 11.89 -9.31 30.80
C LYS A 43 13.08 -8.83 31.65
N THR A 44 14.13 -8.37 31.00
CA THR A 44 15.35 -7.89 31.66
C THR A 44 15.07 -6.72 32.60
N ALA A 45 14.28 -5.73 32.17
CA ALA A 45 13.93 -4.58 32.99
C ALA A 45 13.12 -4.98 34.24
N ILE A 46 12.22 -5.96 34.12
CA ILE A 46 11.45 -6.49 35.26
C ILE A 46 12.37 -7.22 36.24
N GLU A 47 13.32 -8.03 35.76
CA GLU A 47 14.29 -8.75 36.60
C GLU A 47 15.22 -7.79 37.35
N LEU A 48 15.72 -6.75 36.69
CA LEU A 48 16.49 -5.68 37.31
C LEU A 48 15.67 -4.96 38.39
N GLY A 49 14.41 -4.64 38.09
CA GLY A 49 13.49 -4.03 39.05
C GLY A 49 13.27 -4.89 40.30
N LYS A 50 13.06 -6.21 40.12
CA LYS A 50 12.92 -7.18 41.23
C LYS A 50 14.19 -7.29 42.07
N SER A 51 15.36 -7.10 41.45
CA SER A 51 16.67 -7.15 42.11
C SER A 51 17.07 -5.82 42.77
N GLY A 52 16.16 -4.84 42.84
CA GLY A 52 16.42 -3.52 43.43
C GLY A 52 17.22 -2.57 42.51
N LYS A 53 17.61 -3.00 41.32
CA LYS A 53 18.46 -2.26 40.36
C LYS A 53 17.65 -1.33 39.46
N LYS A 54 16.84 -0.46 40.07
CA LYS A 54 15.91 0.40 39.33
C LYS A 54 16.59 1.37 38.36
N ALA A 55 17.75 1.92 38.73
CA ALA A 55 18.50 2.84 37.87
C ALA A 55 19.02 2.13 36.60
N GLU A 56 19.54 0.91 36.73
CA GLU A 56 19.97 0.08 35.59
C GLU A 56 18.79 -0.24 34.66
N ALA A 57 17.63 -0.59 35.24
CA ALA A 57 16.42 -0.85 34.46
C ALA A 57 15.94 0.38 33.67
N GLN A 58 15.99 1.57 34.28
CA GLN A 58 15.62 2.83 33.63
C GLN A 58 16.60 3.19 32.51
N ALA A 59 17.91 3.05 32.74
CA ALA A 59 18.92 3.30 31.72
C ALA A 59 18.72 2.39 30.49
N LEU A 60 18.47 1.10 30.71
CA LEU A 60 18.17 0.13 29.65
C LEU A 60 16.93 0.53 28.82
N ILE A 61 15.85 0.94 29.49
CA ILE A 61 14.63 1.37 28.79
C ILE A 61 14.90 2.62 27.95
N GLU A 62 15.64 3.58 28.50
CA GLU A 62 15.87 4.86 27.84
C GLU A 62 16.81 4.73 26.64
N GLU A 63 17.85 3.90 26.74
CA GLU A 63 18.73 3.55 25.63
C GLU A 63 17.93 2.98 24.43
N HIS A 64 16.98 2.10 24.71
CA HIS A 64 16.20 1.44 23.67
C HIS A 64 14.98 2.23 23.19
N ARG A 65 14.60 3.31 23.88
CA ARG A 65 13.53 4.22 23.43
C ARG A 65 13.88 4.86 22.09
N GLY A 66 15.08 5.42 21.98
CA GLY A 66 15.56 6.12 20.78
C GLY A 66 16.02 5.20 19.65
N THR A 67 16.27 3.92 19.94
CA THR A 67 16.84 2.96 18.99
C THR A 67 15.81 1.90 18.57
N THR A 68 15.70 0.81 19.33
CA THR A 68 14.86 -0.35 19.00
C THR A 68 13.37 0.00 18.92
N LEU A 69 12.86 0.73 19.92
CA LEU A 69 11.44 1.08 19.97
C LEU A 69 11.09 2.06 18.86
N SER A 70 11.91 3.09 18.67
CA SER A 70 11.76 4.05 17.58
C SER A 70 11.72 3.35 16.22
N ARG A 71 12.67 2.43 15.95
CA ARG A 71 12.70 1.67 14.69
C ARG A 71 11.44 0.82 14.49
N LEU A 72 10.97 0.15 15.55
CA LEU A 72 9.72 -0.63 15.49
C LEU A 72 8.52 0.27 15.15
N VAL A 73 8.40 1.41 15.82
CA VAL A 73 7.31 2.37 15.57
C VAL A 73 7.36 2.89 14.14
N THR A 74 8.53 3.23 13.62
CA THR A 74 8.71 3.66 12.22
C THR A 74 8.22 2.59 11.25
N LEU A 75 8.65 1.34 11.42
CA LEU A 75 8.24 0.22 10.55
C LEU A 75 6.72 -0.01 10.55
N LEU A 76 6.09 0.07 11.73
CA LEU A 76 4.64 -0.10 11.86
C LEU A 76 3.88 1.07 11.23
N ASN A 77 4.37 2.31 11.37
CA ASN A 77 3.78 3.48 10.72
C ASN A 77 3.90 3.39 9.19
N GLU A 78 5.04 2.95 8.67
CA GLU A 78 5.24 2.71 7.25
C GLU A 78 4.28 1.63 6.73
N ALA A 79 4.07 0.54 7.49
CA ALA A 79 3.11 -0.50 7.14
C ALA A 79 1.67 0.02 7.13
N ILE A 80 1.28 0.82 8.12
CA ILE A 80 -0.04 1.48 8.16
C ILE A 80 -0.22 2.41 6.96
N GLN A 81 0.81 3.16 6.60
CA GLN A 81 0.75 4.06 5.45
C GLN A 81 0.62 3.27 4.15
N GLN A 82 1.36 2.18 3.99
CA GLN A 82 1.23 1.29 2.83
C GLN A 82 -0.21 0.78 2.68
N VAL A 83 -0.84 0.31 3.76
CA VAL A 83 -2.26 -0.11 3.70
C VAL A 83 -3.18 1.04 3.28
N LYS A 84 -2.96 2.26 3.79
CA LYS A 84 -3.76 3.43 3.39
C LYS A 84 -3.59 3.77 1.92
N ASP A 85 -2.37 3.69 1.41
CA ASP A 85 -2.08 4.02 0.02
C ASP A 85 -2.71 2.99 -0.93
N THR A 86 -2.75 1.72 -0.55
CA THR A 86 -3.40 0.64 -1.32
C THR A 86 -4.93 0.66 -1.21
N THR A 87 -5.52 1.36 -0.22
CA THR A 87 -6.98 1.35 0.03
C THR A 87 -7.68 2.66 -0.35
N ARG A 88 -6.97 3.65 -0.89
CA ARG A 88 -7.57 4.91 -1.34
C ARG A 88 -8.27 4.72 -2.68
N GLN A 89 -9.47 4.14 -2.64
CA GLN A 89 -10.38 4.22 -3.77
C GLN A 89 -10.64 5.70 -4.11
N VAL A 90 -10.28 6.09 -5.33
CA VAL A 90 -10.56 7.41 -5.89
C VAL A 90 -11.78 7.28 -6.77
N VAL A 91 -12.72 8.23 -6.66
CA VAL A 91 -13.83 8.33 -7.60
C VAL A 91 -13.48 9.41 -8.62
N ILE A 92 -13.30 9.01 -9.87
CA ILE A 92 -13.21 9.93 -11.00
C ILE A 92 -14.64 10.33 -11.38
N VAL A 93 -14.98 11.61 -11.22
CA VAL A 93 -16.30 12.13 -11.59
C VAL A 93 -16.23 12.70 -12.99
N LEU A 94 -17.04 12.16 -13.88
CA LEU A 94 -17.16 12.58 -15.27
C LEU A 94 -18.53 13.23 -15.47
N SER A 95 -18.55 14.39 -16.12
CA SER A 95 -19.77 15.12 -16.46
C SER A 95 -20.00 15.11 -17.96
N GLY A 96 -21.21 14.75 -18.38
CA GLY A 96 -21.66 14.84 -19.76
C GLY A 96 -23.12 15.23 -19.87
N ASP A 97 -23.65 15.29 -21.09
CA ASP A 97 -25.03 15.73 -21.36
C ASP A 97 -26.10 14.89 -20.65
N GLY A 98 -25.79 13.61 -20.36
CA GLY A 98 -26.66 12.69 -19.63
C GLY A 98 -26.49 12.65 -18.10
N GLY A 99 -25.65 13.53 -17.52
CA GLY A 99 -25.46 13.66 -16.07
C GLY A 99 -24.05 13.37 -15.56
N LEU A 100 -23.95 13.02 -14.27
CA LEU A 100 -22.69 12.72 -13.59
C LEU A 100 -22.49 11.20 -13.46
N VAL A 101 -21.33 10.71 -13.88
CA VAL A 101 -20.89 9.33 -13.69
C VAL A 101 -19.66 9.31 -12.80
N GLY A 102 -19.63 8.42 -11.80
CA GLY A 102 -18.48 8.19 -10.94
C GLY A 102 -17.81 6.87 -11.26
N ILE A 103 -16.52 6.88 -11.56
CA ILE A 103 -15.70 5.67 -11.77
C ILE A 103 -14.81 5.48 -10.55
N CYS A 104 -15.02 4.40 -9.79
CA CYS A 104 -14.16 4.03 -8.67
C CYS A 104 -12.90 3.32 -9.20
N VAL A 105 -11.73 3.84 -8.85
CA VAL A 105 -10.42 3.27 -9.19
C VAL A 105 -9.56 3.13 -7.93
N ASP A 106 -8.60 2.21 -7.94
CA ASP A 106 -7.73 1.99 -6.79
C ASP A 106 -6.77 3.16 -6.53
N SER A 107 -6.35 3.88 -7.59
CA SER A 107 -5.48 5.05 -7.47
C SER A 107 -5.45 5.89 -8.75
N LEU A 108 -5.21 7.20 -8.60
CA LEU A 108 -4.89 8.11 -9.71
C LEU A 108 -3.38 8.32 -9.75
N HIS A 109 -2.75 8.04 -10.89
CA HIS A 109 -1.29 8.13 -11.03
C HIS A 109 -0.84 9.52 -11.52
N SER A 110 -1.22 9.92 -12.73
CA SER A 110 -0.84 11.21 -13.33
C SER A 110 -1.71 11.54 -14.54
N VAL A 111 -1.65 12.80 -14.99
CA VAL A 111 -2.14 13.22 -16.32
C VAL A 111 -0.95 13.21 -17.27
N VAL A 112 -1.11 12.56 -18.41
CA VAL A 112 -0.07 12.42 -19.45
C VAL A 112 -0.63 12.82 -20.81
N GLN A 113 0.23 13.39 -21.64
CA GLN A 113 -0.09 13.66 -23.05
C GLN A 113 0.51 12.53 -23.89
N ILE A 114 -0.31 11.92 -24.73
CA ILE A 114 0.05 10.75 -25.53
C ILE A 114 -0.10 11.12 -27.01
N ASN A 115 0.86 10.73 -27.83
CA ASN A 115 0.72 10.83 -29.28
C ASN A 115 -0.01 9.59 -29.80
N GLU A 116 -0.97 9.77 -30.69
CA GLU A 116 -1.75 8.68 -31.29
C GLU A 116 -0.86 7.59 -31.93
N GLN A 117 0.30 7.97 -32.48
CA GLN A 117 1.26 7.04 -33.08
C GLN A 117 1.92 6.09 -32.07
N GLU A 118 1.89 6.42 -30.79
CA GLU A 118 2.44 5.60 -29.70
C GLU A 118 1.43 4.57 -29.19
N VAL A 119 0.17 4.65 -29.64
CA VAL A 119 -0.92 3.77 -29.21
C VAL A 119 -0.99 2.56 -30.13
N GLN A 120 -0.85 1.37 -29.54
CA GLN A 120 -1.02 0.09 -30.24
C GLN A 120 -2.50 -0.27 -30.32
N HIS A 121 -2.93 -0.74 -31.49
CA HIS A 121 -4.32 -1.17 -31.71
C HIS A 121 -4.65 -2.37 -30.80
N PRO A 122 -5.89 -2.48 -30.27
CA PRO A 122 -6.25 -3.57 -29.36
C PRO A 122 -5.97 -4.96 -29.91
N ASP A 123 -6.17 -5.15 -31.22
CA ASP A 123 -5.98 -6.43 -31.89
C ASP A 123 -4.52 -6.86 -32.07
N THR A 124 -3.54 -5.98 -31.80
CA THR A 124 -2.11 -6.34 -31.89
C THR A 124 -1.58 -6.93 -30.59
N VAL A 125 -2.37 -6.96 -29.51
CA VAL A 125 -1.96 -7.48 -28.19
C VAL A 125 -2.66 -8.82 -27.91
N GLY A 126 -1.93 -9.91 -28.04
CA GLY A 126 -2.45 -11.26 -27.83
C GLY A 126 -2.85 -11.56 -26.38
N GLY A 127 -3.94 -12.30 -26.19
CA GLY A 127 -4.37 -12.80 -24.88
C GLY A 127 -5.42 -11.95 -24.15
N LEU A 128 -5.84 -10.82 -24.72
CA LEU A 128 -6.88 -9.96 -24.15
C LEU A 128 -8.19 -10.14 -24.93
N LYS A 129 -9.31 -10.21 -24.23
CA LYS A 129 -10.64 -10.23 -24.86
C LYS A 129 -10.89 -8.86 -25.48
N HIS A 130 -11.24 -8.84 -26.76
CA HIS A 130 -11.66 -7.61 -27.43
C HIS A 130 -12.89 -7.04 -26.69
N TYR A 131 -12.77 -5.81 -26.23
CA TYR A 131 -13.84 -5.06 -25.58
C TYR A 131 -13.99 -3.75 -26.34
N GLU A 132 -15.19 -3.43 -26.78
CA GLU A 132 -15.47 -2.33 -27.71
C GLU A 132 -14.99 -0.97 -27.19
N ALA A 133 -14.98 -0.81 -25.86
CA ALA A 133 -14.53 0.39 -25.17
C ALA A 133 -13.01 0.49 -24.99
N ILE A 134 -12.21 -0.45 -25.50
CA ILE A 134 -10.75 -0.32 -25.48
C ILE A 134 -10.32 0.40 -26.76
N LEU A 135 -9.73 1.59 -26.61
CA LEU A 135 -9.18 2.37 -27.73
C LEU A 135 -7.82 1.82 -28.19
N GLY A 136 -7.03 1.31 -27.25
CA GLY A 136 -5.70 0.78 -27.54
C GLY A 136 -4.84 0.59 -26.29
N TYR A 137 -3.57 0.27 -26.52
CA TYR A 137 -2.57 0.07 -25.47
C TYR A 137 -1.38 1.00 -25.70
N TRP A 138 -1.01 1.77 -24.68
CA TRP A 138 0.16 2.63 -24.70
C TRP A 138 1.29 1.98 -23.89
N PRO A 139 2.36 1.49 -24.54
CA PRO A 139 3.48 0.84 -23.86
C PRO A 139 4.40 1.86 -23.22
N HIS A 140 4.78 1.61 -21.97
CA HIS A 140 5.79 2.41 -21.26
C HIS A 140 7.19 1.91 -21.66
N SER A 141 7.94 2.75 -22.36
CA SER A 141 9.25 2.42 -22.96
C SER A 141 10.30 1.89 -21.98
N GLN A 142 10.14 2.11 -20.68
CA GLN A 142 11.14 1.79 -19.65
C GLN A 142 10.72 0.72 -18.64
N SER A 143 9.46 0.27 -18.61
CA SER A 143 8.98 -0.59 -17.51
C SER A 143 8.34 -1.91 -17.94
N GLY A 144 8.10 -2.11 -19.26
CA GLY A 144 7.34 -3.27 -19.75
C GLY A 144 5.87 -3.27 -19.32
N VAL A 145 5.42 -2.20 -18.67
CA VAL A 145 4.01 -1.97 -18.32
C VAL A 145 3.32 -1.36 -19.54
N VAL A 146 2.05 -1.72 -19.72
CA VAL A 146 1.18 -1.13 -20.74
C VAL A 146 0.00 -0.44 -20.05
N THR A 147 -0.35 0.75 -20.51
CA THR A 147 -1.59 1.43 -20.10
C THR A 147 -2.68 1.11 -21.12
N CYS A 148 -3.82 0.63 -20.65
CA CYS A 148 -5.01 0.48 -21.48
C CYS A 148 -5.73 1.83 -21.59
N LEU A 149 -6.02 2.26 -22.81
CA LEU A 149 -6.83 3.44 -23.11
C LEU A 149 -8.29 3.01 -23.25
N LEU A 150 -9.16 3.67 -22.48
CA LEU A 150 -10.58 3.36 -22.43
C LEU A 150 -11.41 4.52 -23.02
N ASP A 151 -12.36 4.16 -23.86
CA ASP A 151 -13.42 5.02 -24.35
C ASP A 151 -14.55 5.06 -23.32
N VAL A 152 -14.65 6.17 -22.59
CA VAL A 152 -15.66 6.29 -21.53
C VAL A 152 -17.07 6.33 -22.09
N GLU A 153 -17.28 6.92 -23.27
CA GLU A 153 -18.61 7.01 -23.88
C GLU A 153 -19.10 5.61 -24.28
N LYS A 154 -18.20 4.73 -24.74
CA LYS A 154 -18.55 3.32 -24.97
C LYS A 154 -18.75 2.52 -23.69
N LEU A 155 -18.06 2.86 -22.60
CA LEU A 155 -18.31 2.26 -21.28
C LEU A 155 -19.66 2.67 -20.69
N TYR A 156 -20.07 3.91 -20.92
CA TYR A 156 -21.32 4.49 -20.45
C TYR A 156 -21.98 5.31 -21.58
N PRO A 157 -22.76 4.67 -22.48
CA PRO A 157 -23.32 5.32 -23.67
C PRO A 157 -24.25 6.51 -23.41
N SER A 158 -24.74 6.67 -22.18
CA SER A 158 -25.52 7.83 -21.76
C SER A 158 -24.66 9.05 -21.41
N LEU A 159 -23.34 8.90 -21.32
CA LEU A 159 -22.37 9.97 -21.09
C LEU A 159 -21.90 10.51 -22.44
N SER A 160 -22.20 11.77 -22.73
CA SER A 160 -21.65 12.54 -23.86
C SER A 160 -20.74 13.60 -23.27
N ILE A 161 -19.42 13.43 -23.39
CA ILE A 161 -18.43 14.36 -22.82
C ILE A 161 -18.16 15.42 -23.88
N ALA A 162 -18.60 16.66 -23.63
CA ALA A 162 -18.29 17.76 -24.53
C ALA A 162 -16.77 17.99 -24.61
N GLU A 163 -16.24 18.15 -25.82
CA GLU A 163 -14.84 18.55 -26.01
C GLU A 163 -14.59 19.89 -25.31
N VAL A 164 -13.59 19.92 -24.44
CA VAL A 164 -13.11 21.17 -23.85
C VAL A 164 -12.33 21.91 -24.95
N GLN A 165 -12.90 23.01 -25.45
CA GLN A 165 -12.26 23.93 -26.39
C GLN A 165 -11.01 24.59 -25.81
#